data_AF-A0ABD3HWD2-F1
#
_entry.id   AF-A0ABD3HWD2-F1
#
_cell.length_a   1.000
_cell.length_b   1.000
_cell.length_c   1.000
_cell.angle_alpha   90.00
_cell.angle_beta   90.00
_cell.angle_gamma   90.00
#
_symmetry.space_group_name_H-M   'P 1'
#
loop_
_entity.id
_entity.type
_entity.pdbx_description
1 polymer ?
#
loop_
_entity_poly.entity_id
_entity_poly.type
_entity_poly.pdbx_seq_one_letter_code
_entity_poly.pdbx_strand_id
1 'polypeptide(L)'
;MQRPPILPRRKTIVIDLNGLLMKVGRSKEELAAATRLGYDIVPTSYAKTWFVPRPGMTGFLRHCMEWFNVIIWTSRHDRNLAVIIKKCDALGFFPTDFKRKASIHELSRRSSTLSRSSIAHSWSQENCTAYQTAREQHKDGFLRCKSVQVLYDFGICTKDVIIIDDSVQKNPPNHPFQPVHPRSFDPFQTEKKDENYLTKVLQPFLDKFRGHSGDGISYVEANWHQAQAQDPIACLANYWAPMDERDEDFLWSNCTAADRQKFMAELHGHRIQRAGQKAMQFAMAGAD
;
A
#
# COMPACT_ATOMS: atom_id res chain seq x y z
N MET A 1 17.19 -3.80 41.42
CA MET A 1 16.02 -3.58 40.54
C MET A 1 16.27 -4.35 39.25
N GLN A 2 15.45 -5.36 38.93
CA GLN A 2 15.52 -6.04 37.63
C GLN A 2 15.02 -5.08 36.54
N ARG A 3 15.80 -4.87 35.47
CA ARG A 3 15.32 -4.14 34.29
C ARG A 3 14.13 -4.93 33.72
N PRO A 4 13.02 -4.26 33.38
CA PRO A 4 11.91 -4.93 32.70
C PRO A 4 12.42 -5.57 31.40
N PRO A 5 11.89 -6.75 31.01
CA PRO A 5 12.28 -7.38 29.76
C PRO A 5 12.02 -6.43 28.59
N ILE A 6 13.03 -6.25 27.74
CA ILE A 6 12.91 -5.49 26.49
C ILE A 6 12.00 -6.32 25.57
N LEU A 7 10.72 -5.95 25.49
CA LEU A 7 9.83 -6.55 24.51
C LEU A 7 10.32 -6.17 23.08
N PRO A 8 10.24 -7.08 22.10
CA PRO A 8 10.58 -6.76 20.72
C PRO A 8 9.78 -5.56 20.23
N ARG A 9 10.43 -4.67 19.47
CA ARG A 9 9.78 -3.53 18.84
C ARG A 9 8.68 -4.03 17.89
N ARG A 10 7.46 -3.52 18.01
CA ARG A 10 6.37 -3.88 17.09
C ARG A 10 6.72 -3.44 15.66
N LYS A 11 6.51 -4.34 14.70
CA LYS A 11 6.64 -4.04 13.27
C LYS A 11 5.50 -3.16 12.79
N THR A 12 5.69 -2.47 11.67
CA THR A 12 4.72 -1.53 11.10
C THR A 12 4.19 -2.06 9.79
N ILE A 13 2.87 -1.98 9.59
CA ILE A 13 2.24 -2.28 8.30
C ILE A 13 1.48 -1.06 7.82
N VAL A 14 1.70 -0.70 6.56
CA VAL A 14 0.91 0.29 5.84
C VAL A 14 -0.10 -0.45 5.00
N ILE A 15 -1.38 -0.12 5.10
CA ILE A 15 -2.47 -0.82 4.43
C ILE A 15 -3.22 0.19 3.56
N ASP A 16 -3.37 -0.09 2.26
CA ASP A 16 -4.24 0.73 1.42
C ASP A 16 -5.72 0.57 1.79
N LEU A 17 -6.48 1.64 1.59
CA LEU A 17 -7.92 1.63 1.85
C LEU A 17 -8.70 1.10 0.65
N ASN A 18 -8.52 1.72 -0.51
CA ASN A 18 -9.39 1.54 -1.67
C ASN A 18 -8.81 0.52 -2.64
N GLY A 19 -9.50 -0.59 -2.83
CA GLY A 19 -9.02 -1.74 -3.60
C GLY A 19 -8.37 -2.80 -2.71
N LEU A 20 -8.17 -2.55 -1.42
CA LEU A 20 -7.66 -3.58 -0.49
C LEU A 20 -8.65 -3.89 0.64
N LEU A 21 -9.00 -2.89 1.45
CA LEU A 21 -9.94 -3.05 2.57
C LEU A 21 -11.40 -2.84 2.14
N MET A 22 -11.62 -2.05 1.09
CA MET A 22 -12.95 -1.73 0.58
C MET A 22 -12.88 -1.25 -0.86
N LYS A 23 -13.99 -1.31 -1.59
CA LYS A 23 -14.15 -0.63 -2.88
C LYS A 23 -14.87 0.70 -2.61
N VAL A 24 -14.24 1.81 -2.96
CA VAL A 24 -14.85 3.15 -2.92
C VAL A 24 -15.18 3.60 -4.33
N GLY A 25 -16.47 3.78 -4.60
CA GLY A 25 -16.97 4.14 -5.92
C GLY A 25 -17.67 5.49 -5.97
N ARG A 26 -17.92 5.95 -7.21
CA ARG A 26 -18.68 7.17 -7.53
C ARG A 26 -19.63 6.98 -8.71
N SER A 27 -19.44 5.92 -9.51
CA SER A 27 -20.29 5.62 -10.67
C SER A 27 -21.65 5.12 -10.20
N LYS A 28 -22.70 5.53 -10.93
CA LYS A 28 -24.07 5.02 -10.72
C LYS A 28 -24.21 3.59 -11.23
N GLU A 29 -23.48 3.26 -12.28
CA GLU A 29 -23.45 1.95 -12.91
C GLU A 29 -22.82 0.91 -11.97
N GLU A 30 -21.67 1.24 -11.38
CA GLU A 30 -21.03 0.44 -10.33
C GLU A 30 -21.94 0.30 -9.11
N LEU A 31 -22.61 1.39 -8.68
CA LEU A 31 -23.56 1.34 -7.57
C LEU A 31 -24.71 0.35 -7.84
N ALA A 32 -25.35 0.47 -9.01
CA ALA A 32 -26.43 -0.42 -9.41
C ALA A 32 -25.97 -1.87 -9.55
N ALA A 33 -24.75 -2.10 -10.04
CA ALA A 33 -24.15 -3.43 -10.07
C ALA A 33 -23.96 -4.00 -8.66
N ALA A 34 -23.43 -3.21 -7.72
CA ALA A 34 -23.24 -3.65 -6.33
C ALA A 34 -24.58 -4.04 -5.69
N THR A 35 -25.63 -3.26 -5.95
CA THR A 35 -26.97 -3.49 -5.40
C THR A 35 -27.55 -4.79 -5.94
N ARG A 36 -27.44 -5.03 -7.27
CA ARG A 36 -27.90 -6.29 -7.89
C ARG A 36 -27.17 -7.52 -7.35
N LEU A 37 -25.89 -7.38 -7.00
CA LEU A 37 -25.07 -8.46 -6.46
C LEU A 37 -25.27 -8.66 -4.93
N GLY A 38 -26.10 -7.83 -4.29
CA GLY A 38 -26.43 -7.95 -2.87
C GLY A 38 -25.29 -7.59 -1.92
N TYR A 39 -24.39 -6.69 -2.33
CA TYR A 39 -23.34 -6.19 -1.43
C TYR A 39 -23.90 -5.15 -0.44
N ASP A 40 -23.32 -5.11 0.75
CA ASP A 40 -23.59 -4.08 1.76
C ASP A 40 -22.97 -2.75 1.35
N ILE A 41 -23.75 -1.94 0.64
CA ILE A 41 -23.32 -0.64 0.16
C ILE A 41 -23.54 0.40 1.25
N VAL A 42 -22.47 1.13 1.55
CA VAL A 42 -22.51 2.26 2.48
C VAL A 42 -22.46 3.56 1.69
N PRO A 43 -23.58 4.31 1.60
CA PRO A 43 -23.56 5.63 0.99
C PRO A 43 -22.79 6.62 1.88
N THR A 44 -21.98 7.45 1.24
CA THR A 44 -21.43 8.64 1.90
C THR A 44 -22.26 9.86 1.49
N SER A 45 -22.46 10.80 2.40
CA SER A 45 -23.19 12.04 2.11
C SER A 45 -22.39 13.04 1.25
N TYR A 46 -21.14 12.72 0.91
CA TYR A 46 -20.22 13.61 0.21
C TYR A 46 -19.99 13.13 -1.22
N ALA A 47 -19.94 14.05 -2.19
CA ALA A 47 -19.52 13.82 -3.57
C ALA A 47 -20.13 12.60 -4.28
N LYS A 48 -21.33 12.16 -3.88
CA LYS A 48 -21.96 10.92 -4.36
C LYS A 48 -21.04 9.69 -4.23
N THR A 49 -20.11 9.70 -3.28
CA THR A 49 -19.26 8.54 -2.99
C THR A 49 -20.05 7.49 -2.21
N TRP A 50 -19.70 6.24 -2.42
CA TRP A 50 -20.18 5.11 -1.65
C TRP A 50 -19.02 4.12 -1.49
N PHE A 51 -19.14 3.19 -0.55
CA PHE A 51 -18.17 2.11 -0.44
C PHE A 51 -18.82 0.77 -0.12
N VAL A 52 -18.14 -0.30 -0.50
CA VAL A 52 -18.45 -1.67 -0.11
C VAL A 52 -17.25 -2.18 0.71
N PRO A 53 -17.42 -2.52 1.99
CA PRO A 53 -16.34 -3.10 2.79
C PRO A 53 -15.99 -4.49 2.24
N ARG A 54 -14.69 -4.82 2.22
CA ARG A 54 -14.27 -6.17 1.87
C ARG A 54 -14.68 -7.14 2.98
N PRO A 55 -15.23 -8.32 2.65
CA PRO A 55 -15.55 -9.33 3.65
C PRO A 55 -14.36 -9.62 4.60
N GLY A 56 -14.65 -9.69 5.90
CA GLY A 56 -13.65 -9.93 6.95
C GLY A 56 -12.83 -8.70 7.37
N MET A 57 -13.06 -7.50 6.80
CA MET A 57 -12.27 -6.29 7.08
C MET A 57 -12.13 -5.98 8.58
N THR A 58 -13.23 -5.98 9.34
CA THR A 58 -13.19 -5.65 10.78
C THR A 58 -12.33 -6.63 11.58
N GLY A 59 -12.49 -7.93 11.31
CA GLY A 59 -11.70 -8.98 11.98
C GLY A 59 -10.22 -8.91 11.62
N PHE A 60 -9.93 -8.71 10.33
CA PHE A 60 -8.58 -8.52 9.83
C PHE A 60 -7.88 -7.30 10.46
N LEU A 61 -8.55 -6.15 10.54
CA LEU A 61 -7.98 -4.95 11.15
C LEU A 61 -7.76 -5.11 12.66
N ARG A 62 -8.68 -5.77 13.37
CA ARG A 62 -8.50 -6.10 14.79
C ARG A 62 -7.26 -6.95 15.01
N HIS A 63 -7.08 -8.01 14.20
CA HIS A 63 -5.90 -8.86 14.22
C HIS A 63 -4.62 -8.07 13.94
N CYS A 64 -4.63 -7.25 12.88
CA CYS A 64 -3.49 -6.41 12.53
C CYS A 64 -3.09 -5.48 13.68
N MET A 65 -4.07 -4.83 14.30
CA MET A 65 -3.83 -3.93 15.43
C MET A 65 -3.30 -4.68 16.66
N GLU A 66 -3.68 -5.93 16.90
CA GLU A 66 -3.15 -6.70 18.02
C GLU A 66 -1.62 -6.90 17.93
N TRP A 67 -1.06 -6.98 16.72
CA TRP A 67 0.33 -7.39 16.52
C TRP A 67 1.24 -6.32 15.92
N PHE A 68 0.68 -5.33 15.21
CA PHE A 68 1.43 -4.35 14.44
C PHE A 68 1.07 -2.91 14.81
N ASN A 69 1.97 -1.99 14.49
CA ASN A 69 1.58 -0.59 14.27
C ASN A 69 0.92 -0.51 12.89
N VAL A 70 -0.29 0.05 12.80
CA VAL A 70 -1.07 0.04 11.56
C VAL A 70 -1.21 1.45 11.02
N ILE A 71 -0.94 1.64 9.73
CA ILE A 71 -1.18 2.91 9.05
C ILE A 71 -2.08 2.61 7.85
N ILE A 72 -3.35 3.04 7.92
CA ILE A 72 -4.22 3.07 6.75
C ILE A 72 -3.81 4.28 5.91
N TRP A 73 -3.13 4.07 4.80
CA TRP A 73 -2.70 5.16 3.93
C TRP A 73 -3.43 5.06 2.61
N THR A 74 -4.21 6.07 2.22
CA THR A 74 -4.99 6.07 0.98
C THR A 74 -4.53 7.13 -0.01
N SER A 75 -4.75 6.90 -1.31
CA SER A 75 -4.61 7.91 -2.35
C SER A 75 -5.82 8.86 -2.45
N ARG A 76 -6.74 8.84 -1.47
CA ARG A 76 -7.86 9.79 -1.41
C ARG A 76 -7.44 11.03 -0.63
N HIS A 77 -7.88 12.20 -1.08
CA HIS A 77 -7.77 13.45 -0.33
C HIS A 77 -8.37 13.36 1.08
N ASP A 78 -7.77 14.08 2.03
CA ASP A 78 -8.14 14.21 3.44
C ASP A 78 -9.66 14.34 3.66
N ARG A 79 -10.32 15.23 2.91
CA ARG A 79 -11.78 15.45 3.02
C ARG A 79 -12.61 14.19 2.73
N ASN A 80 -12.19 13.38 1.75
CA ASN A 80 -12.89 12.14 1.42
C ASN A 80 -12.60 11.08 2.48
N LEU A 81 -11.33 10.97 2.89
CA LEU A 81 -10.90 10.04 3.92
C LEU A 81 -11.67 10.29 5.22
N ALA A 82 -11.75 11.53 5.70
CA ALA A 82 -12.46 11.89 6.92
C ALA A 82 -13.93 11.44 6.91
N VAL A 83 -14.62 11.56 5.78
CA VAL A 83 -16.01 11.10 5.62
C VAL A 83 -16.11 9.58 5.70
N ILE A 84 -15.20 8.86 5.03
CA ILE A 84 -15.16 7.39 5.05
C ILE A 84 -14.86 6.90 6.47
N ILE A 85 -13.82 7.43 7.12
CA ILE A 85 -13.47 7.05 8.49
C ILE A 85 -14.64 7.27 9.44
N LYS A 86 -15.28 8.45 9.39
CA LYS A 86 -16.46 8.76 10.22
C LYS A 86 -17.59 7.74 10.02
N LYS A 87 -17.83 7.31 8.78
CA LYS A 87 -18.85 6.29 8.47
C LYS A 87 -18.45 4.91 8.95
N CYS A 88 -17.19 4.52 8.77
CA CYS A 88 -16.66 3.26 9.28
C CYS A 88 -16.74 3.16 10.81
N ASP A 89 -16.39 4.24 11.53
CA ASP A 89 -16.52 4.31 12.99
C ASP A 89 -17.98 4.13 13.43
N ALA A 90 -18.91 4.88 12.81
CA ALA A 90 -20.33 4.85 13.16
C ALA A 90 -20.98 3.47 12.93
N LEU A 91 -20.44 2.68 12.00
CA LEU A 91 -20.94 1.35 11.64
C LEU A 91 -20.13 0.22 12.30
N GLY A 92 -19.13 0.53 13.13
CA GLY A 92 -18.31 -0.48 13.80
C GLY A 92 -17.37 -1.26 12.87
N PHE A 93 -17.03 -0.70 11.71
CA PHE A 93 -16.08 -1.30 10.77
C PHE A 93 -14.63 -1.18 11.22
N PHE A 94 -14.29 -0.12 11.96
CA PHE A 94 -12.99 0.01 12.60
C PHE A 94 -13.05 -0.41 14.07
N PRO A 95 -12.00 -1.10 14.58
CA PRO A 95 -11.88 -1.38 16.00
C PRO A 95 -11.94 -0.11 16.84
N THR A 96 -12.48 -0.19 18.06
CA THR A 96 -12.67 0.95 18.98
C THR A 96 -11.39 1.73 19.29
N ASP A 97 -10.24 1.07 19.19
CA ASP A 97 -8.93 1.65 19.50
C ASP A 97 -8.30 2.36 18.28
N PHE A 98 -9.02 2.44 17.16
CA PHE A 98 -8.56 3.10 15.94
C PHE A 98 -8.53 4.62 16.14
N LYS A 99 -7.34 5.24 16.02
CA LYS A 99 -7.17 6.68 16.24
C LYS A 99 -7.19 7.43 14.91
N ARG A 100 -8.06 8.45 14.81
CA ARG A 100 -8.30 9.22 13.57
C ARG A 100 -7.14 10.10 13.13
N LYS A 101 -6.30 10.53 14.08
CA LYS A 101 -5.07 11.32 13.87
C LYS A 101 -4.30 11.27 15.19
N ALA A 102 -3.09 10.72 15.19
CA ALA A 102 -2.16 11.04 16.25
C ALA A 102 -1.29 12.19 15.73
N SER A 103 -0.84 13.06 16.64
CA SER A 103 0.23 13.98 16.27
C SER A 103 1.49 13.17 15.95
N ILE A 104 2.31 13.65 15.01
CA ILE A 104 3.56 13.02 14.59
C ILE A 104 4.47 12.72 15.80
N HIS A 105 4.41 13.58 16.82
CA HIS A 105 5.14 13.41 18.08
C HIS A 105 4.67 12.21 18.92
N GLU A 106 3.43 11.75 18.80
CA GLU A 106 2.94 10.55 19.49
C GLU A 106 3.44 9.26 18.85
N LEU A 107 3.67 9.25 17.54
CA LEU A 107 4.25 8.12 16.79
C LEU A 107 5.73 7.90 17.17
N SER A 108 6.53 8.97 17.10
CA SER A 108 7.97 8.91 17.40
C SER A 108 8.25 8.57 18.88
N ARG A 109 7.54 9.20 19.83
CA ARG A 109 7.74 8.91 21.27
C ARG A 109 7.25 7.52 21.68
N ARG A 110 6.30 6.93 20.96
CA ARG A 110 5.74 5.61 21.32
C ARG A 110 6.40 4.45 20.62
N SER A 111 7.04 4.66 19.47
CA SER A 111 7.92 3.66 18.87
C SER A 111 9.12 3.30 19.77
N SER A 112 9.46 4.14 20.75
CA SER A 112 10.51 3.90 21.75
C SER A 112 9.99 3.45 23.12
N THR A 113 8.66 3.48 23.37
CA THR A 113 8.07 3.05 24.65
C THR A 113 7.31 1.73 24.49
N LEU A 114 7.47 0.84 25.47
CA LEU A 114 6.89 -0.51 25.61
C LEU A 114 5.34 -0.56 25.71
N SER A 115 4.62 0.41 25.13
CA SER A 115 3.16 0.46 25.21
C SER A 115 2.51 -0.63 24.38
N ARG A 116 1.69 -1.48 25.02
CA ARG A 116 0.86 -2.51 24.37
C ARG A 116 -0.26 -1.95 23.50
N SER A 117 -0.60 -0.66 23.64
CA SER A 117 -1.68 -0.02 22.87
C SER A 117 -1.29 0.04 21.39
N SER A 118 -2.03 -0.66 20.54
CA SER A 118 -1.93 -0.49 19.10
C SER A 118 -2.29 0.94 18.72
N ILE A 119 -1.57 1.51 17.76
CA ILE A 119 -1.96 2.78 17.19
C ILE A 119 -2.22 2.53 15.72
N ALA A 120 -3.49 2.64 15.36
CA ALA A 120 -3.89 2.71 13.98
C ALA A 120 -4.02 4.18 13.59
N HIS A 121 -3.41 4.56 12.47
CA HIS A 121 -3.45 5.93 11.92
C HIS A 121 -4.08 5.91 10.54
N SER A 122 -4.77 6.99 10.17
CA SER A 122 -5.25 7.20 8.80
C SER A 122 -4.50 8.33 8.12
N TRP A 123 -3.85 8.04 6.99
CA TRP A 123 -3.09 8.96 6.15
C TRP A 123 -3.74 9.05 4.77
N SER A 124 -3.61 10.20 4.13
CA SER A 124 -4.30 10.55 2.90
C SER A 124 -3.32 10.80 1.75
N GLN A 125 -3.86 11.24 0.61
CA GLN A 125 -3.08 11.63 -0.55
C GLN A 125 -2.12 12.78 -0.23
N GLU A 126 -2.47 13.66 0.71
CA GLU A 126 -1.64 14.77 1.15
C GLU A 126 -0.34 14.31 1.84
N ASN A 127 -0.29 13.06 2.33
CA ASN A 127 0.93 12.44 2.84
C ASN A 127 1.80 11.81 1.73
N CYS A 128 1.28 11.64 0.51
CA CYS A 128 2.02 11.01 -0.59
C CYS A 128 3.08 11.92 -1.21
N THR A 129 4.20 11.32 -1.60
CA THR A 129 5.26 11.99 -2.36
C THR A 129 4.88 12.06 -3.84
N ALA A 130 5.17 13.18 -4.49
CA ALA A 130 5.10 13.27 -5.94
C ALA A 130 6.29 12.52 -6.55
N TYR A 131 6.03 11.56 -7.42
CA TYR A 131 7.06 10.76 -8.08
C TYR A 131 6.93 10.90 -9.59
N GLN A 132 8.00 11.32 -10.26
CA GLN A 132 8.03 11.41 -11.71
C GLN A 132 8.11 9.99 -12.28
N THR A 133 7.28 9.68 -13.28
CA THR A 133 7.26 8.32 -13.86
C THR A 133 7.76 8.30 -15.29
N ALA A 134 8.23 7.15 -15.75
CA ALA A 134 8.53 6.95 -17.17
C ALA A 134 7.27 6.90 -18.06
N ARG A 135 6.06 6.81 -17.50
CA ARG A 135 4.81 6.76 -18.27
C ARG A 135 4.20 8.15 -18.38
N GLU A 136 3.98 8.62 -19.60
CA GLU A 136 3.27 9.87 -19.92
C GLU A 136 1.74 9.82 -19.59
N GLN A 137 1.28 8.86 -18.78
CA GLN A 137 -0.14 8.60 -18.54
C GLN A 137 -0.81 9.60 -17.58
N HIS A 138 -0.05 10.46 -16.90
CA HIS A 138 -0.58 11.44 -15.95
C HIS A 138 -0.50 12.86 -16.51
N LYS A 139 -1.61 13.60 -16.41
CA LYS A 139 -1.75 14.97 -16.93
C LYS A 139 -0.64 15.92 -16.49
N ASP A 140 -0.08 15.68 -15.30
CA ASP A 140 0.96 16.51 -14.70
C ASP A 140 2.34 15.82 -14.69
N GLY A 141 2.47 14.60 -15.23
CA GLY A 141 3.71 13.82 -15.26
C GLY A 141 4.12 13.13 -13.94
N PHE A 142 3.36 13.32 -12.86
CA PHE A 142 3.66 12.76 -11.53
C PHE A 142 2.60 11.78 -11.03
N LEU A 143 3.06 10.74 -10.32
CA LEU A 143 2.26 9.87 -9.46
C LEU A 143 2.30 10.35 -8.01
N ARG A 144 1.23 10.06 -7.27
CA ARG A 144 1.19 10.23 -5.81
C ARG A 144 1.48 8.89 -5.17
N CYS A 145 2.68 8.76 -4.60
CA CYS A 145 3.22 7.50 -4.11
C CYS A 145 3.36 7.50 -2.58
N LYS A 146 3.22 6.31 -1.99
CA LYS A 146 3.46 6.05 -0.58
C LYS A 146 4.94 5.70 -0.40
N SER A 147 5.73 6.67 0.02
CA SER A 147 7.17 6.47 0.22
C SER A 147 7.47 6.14 1.68
N VAL A 148 8.29 5.11 1.90
CA VAL A 148 8.84 4.81 3.24
C VAL A 148 9.74 5.94 3.77
N GLN A 149 10.28 6.81 2.91
CA GLN A 149 11.00 8.01 3.35
C GLN A 149 10.09 8.91 4.21
N VAL A 150 8.83 9.08 3.82
CA VAL A 150 7.87 9.86 4.61
C VAL A 150 7.65 9.21 5.98
N LEU A 151 7.68 7.87 6.08
CA LEU A 151 7.60 7.20 7.38
C LEU A 151 8.84 7.47 8.23
N TYR A 152 10.02 7.44 7.60
CA TYR A 152 11.31 7.74 8.24
C TYR A 152 11.34 9.17 8.80
N ASP A 153 10.92 10.15 8.01
CA ASP A 153 10.84 11.56 8.41
C ASP A 153 9.94 11.77 9.64
N PHE A 154 9.03 10.83 9.88
CA PHE A 154 8.10 10.81 11.02
C PHE A 154 8.60 9.93 12.17
N GLY A 155 9.85 9.46 12.12
CA GLY A 155 10.51 8.66 13.15
C GLY A 155 10.13 7.18 13.17
N ILE A 156 9.53 6.66 12.10
CA ILE A 156 9.21 5.24 11.96
C ILE A 156 10.41 4.54 11.32
N CYS A 157 10.97 3.52 11.98
CA CYS A 157 12.04 2.73 11.36
C CYS A 157 11.48 1.95 10.16
N THR A 158 12.07 2.19 9.00
CA THR A 158 11.70 1.62 7.71
C THR A 158 12.06 0.15 7.56
N LYS A 159 13.04 -0.35 8.34
CA LYS A 159 13.43 -1.77 8.33
C LYS A 159 12.28 -2.69 8.74
N ASP A 160 11.40 -2.25 9.63
CA ASP A 160 10.28 -3.10 10.08
C ASP A 160 8.95 -2.76 9.39
N VAL A 161 8.98 -2.10 8.22
CA VAL A 161 7.78 -1.68 7.49
C VAL A 161 7.46 -2.68 6.37
N ILE A 162 6.18 -2.98 6.16
CA ILE A 162 5.69 -3.52 4.89
C ILE A 162 4.55 -2.63 4.41
N ILE A 163 4.53 -2.30 3.11
CA ILE A 163 3.40 -1.63 2.48
C ILE A 163 2.52 -2.68 1.79
N ILE A 164 1.22 -2.66 2.05
CA ILE A 164 0.23 -3.57 1.47
C ILE A 164 -0.70 -2.71 0.63
N ASP A 165 -0.57 -2.78 -0.68
CA ASP A 165 -1.30 -1.90 -1.60
C ASP A 165 -1.64 -2.64 -2.88
N ASP A 166 -2.91 -2.65 -3.26
CA ASP A 166 -3.39 -3.34 -4.46
C ASP A 166 -2.80 -2.77 -5.77
N SER A 167 -2.18 -1.60 -5.70
CA SER A 167 -1.70 -0.87 -6.87
C SER A 167 -0.19 -0.66 -6.84
N VAL A 168 0.47 -1.26 -7.81
CA VAL A 168 1.92 -1.11 -8.07
C VAL A 168 2.30 0.36 -8.25
N GLN A 169 1.49 1.12 -8.98
CA GLN A 169 1.79 2.52 -9.33
C GLN A 169 1.89 3.45 -8.11
N LYS A 170 1.38 3.05 -6.93
CA LYS A 170 1.45 3.85 -5.71
C LYS A 170 2.76 3.65 -4.94
N ASN A 171 3.62 2.73 -5.36
CA ASN A 171 4.83 2.32 -4.65
C ASN A 171 6.19 2.34 -5.41
N PRO A 172 6.35 2.96 -6.62
CA PRO A 172 7.64 3.07 -7.30
C PRO A 172 8.84 3.59 -6.48
N PRO A 173 8.70 4.57 -5.55
CA PRO A 173 9.84 5.13 -4.82
C PRO A 173 10.26 4.28 -3.61
N ASN A 174 9.95 2.99 -3.58
CA ASN A 174 10.37 2.08 -2.52
C ASN A 174 11.20 0.92 -3.08
N HIS A 175 11.98 0.27 -2.21
CA HIS A 175 12.60 -1.01 -2.53
C HIS A 175 11.55 -1.99 -3.07
N PRO A 176 11.82 -2.80 -4.11
CA PRO A 176 10.84 -3.68 -4.74
C PRO A 176 10.15 -4.66 -3.78
N PHE A 177 10.90 -5.13 -2.79
CA PHE A 177 10.40 -6.00 -1.72
C PHE A 177 9.96 -5.23 -0.47
N GLN A 178 9.75 -3.92 -0.53
CA GLN A 178 9.09 -3.19 0.56
C GLN A 178 7.55 -3.27 0.46
N PRO A 179 6.94 -3.07 -0.73
CA PRO A 179 5.52 -3.30 -0.90
C PRO A 179 5.23 -4.76 -1.24
N VAL A 180 4.01 -5.19 -0.92
CA VAL A 180 3.35 -6.34 -1.52
C VAL A 180 2.08 -5.83 -2.22
N HIS A 181 1.75 -6.45 -3.34
CA HIS A 181 0.64 -6.07 -4.22
C HIS A 181 -0.46 -7.14 -4.29
N PRO A 182 -1.32 -7.24 -3.25
CA PRO A 182 -2.40 -8.20 -3.24
C PRO A 182 -3.42 -7.94 -4.35
N ARG A 183 -4.26 -8.94 -4.60
CA ARG A 183 -5.38 -8.79 -5.54
C ARG A 183 -6.30 -7.66 -5.09
N SER A 184 -6.59 -6.76 -6.02
CA SER A 184 -7.58 -5.70 -5.82
C SER A 184 -8.97 -6.26 -5.55
N PHE A 185 -9.63 -5.71 -4.55
CA PHE A 185 -11.02 -5.97 -4.24
C PHE A 185 -11.91 -5.16 -5.16
N ASP A 186 -12.41 -5.84 -6.19
CA ASP A 186 -13.47 -5.33 -7.03
C ASP A 186 -14.70 -6.24 -6.91
N PRO A 187 -15.79 -5.77 -6.25
CA PRO A 187 -17.01 -6.56 -6.09
C PRO A 187 -17.70 -6.90 -7.42
N PHE A 188 -17.28 -6.30 -8.54
CA PHE A 188 -17.88 -6.46 -9.87
C PHE A 188 -17.15 -7.45 -10.77
N GLN A 189 -15.89 -7.79 -10.46
CA GLN A 189 -15.02 -8.53 -11.39
C GLN A 189 -14.85 -10.02 -11.04
N THR A 190 -15.63 -10.61 -10.13
CA THR A 190 -15.36 -11.99 -9.69
C THR A 190 -16.52 -12.96 -9.90
N GLU A 191 -16.23 -14.05 -10.63
CA GLU A 191 -17.05 -15.27 -10.71
C GLU A 191 -17.10 -16.04 -9.38
N LYS A 192 -16.28 -15.64 -8.40
CA LYS A 192 -16.31 -16.13 -7.01
C LYS A 192 -16.22 -14.94 -6.08
N LYS A 193 -17.21 -14.79 -5.18
CA LYS A 193 -17.18 -13.74 -4.16
C LYS A 193 -15.87 -13.83 -3.37
N ASP A 194 -15.22 -12.69 -3.21
CA ASP A 194 -13.97 -12.55 -2.47
C ASP A 194 -14.21 -12.58 -0.95
N GLU A 195 -14.85 -13.65 -0.47
CA GLU A 195 -15.47 -13.67 0.86
C GLU A 195 -14.46 -13.75 2.00
N ASN A 196 -13.19 -14.07 1.72
CA ASN A 196 -12.22 -14.41 2.76
C ASN A 196 -10.75 -14.12 2.43
N TYR A 197 -10.42 -13.32 1.41
CA TYR A 197 -9.01 -13.13 1.05
C TYR A 197 -8.19 -12.46 2.17
N LEU A 198 -8.77 -11.49 2.88
CA LEU A 198 -8.09 -10.86 4.02
C LEU A 198 -7.69 -11.89 5.09
N THR A 199 -8.56 -12.84 5.41
CA THR A 199 -8.36 -13.83 6.48
C THR A 199 -7.61 -15.08 6.02
N LYS A 200 -7.78 -15.52 4.77
CA LYS A 200 -7.16 -16.76 4.25
C LYS A 200 -5.81 -16.53 3.57
N VAL A 201 -5.53 -15.31 3.12
CA VAL A 201 -4.29 -14.99 2.38
C VAL A 201 -3.44 -13.99 3.14
N LEU A 202 -3.96 -12.78 3.39
CA LEU A 202 -3.15 -11.73 3.98
C LEU A 202 -2.85 -11.93 5.47
N GLN A 203 -3.82 -12.39 6.25
CA GLN A 203 -3.59 -12.65 7.67
C GLN A 203 -2.48 -13.70 7.91
N PRO A 204 -2.49 -14.90 7.28
CA PRO A 204 -1.39 -15.86 7.42
C PRO A 204 -0.04 -15.31 6.97
N PHE A 205 -0.01 -14.49 5.90
CA PHE A 205 1.20 -13.79 5.47
C PHE A 205 1.70 -12.83 6.55
N LEU A 206 0.83 -12.08 7.22
CA LEU A 206 1.23 -11.19 8.30
C LEU A 206 1.64 -11.97 9.57
N ASP A 207 1.00 -13.09 9.89
CA ASP A 207 1.38 -13.93 11.03
C ASP A 207 2.81 -14.45 10.94
N LYS A 208 3.23 -14.82 9.72
CA LYS A 208 4.63 -15.17 9.44
C LYS A 208 5.55 -13.96 9.56
N PHE A 209 5.16 -12.80 9.03
CA PHE A 209 5.95 -11.57 9.16
C PHE A 209 6.20 -11.18 10.62
N ARG A 210 5.18 -11.33 11.47
CA ARG A 210 5.27 -11.08 12.91
C ARG A 210 6.39 -11.87 13.56
N GLY A 211 6.54 -13.15 13.19
CA GLY A 211 7.56 -14.05 13.75
C GLY A 211 8.92 -13.99 13.05
N HIS A 212 9.02 -13.32 11.90
CA HIS A 212 10.27 -13.22 11.13
C HIS A 212 11.32 -12.41 11.88
N SER A 213 12.57 -12.87 11.93
CA SER A 213 13.66 -12.18 12.63
C SER A 213 14.35 -11.10 11.80
N GLY A 214 14.20 -11.15 10.47
CA GLY A 214 14.73 -10.13 9.55
C GLY A 214 13.82 -8.91 9.40
N ASP A 215 14.31 -7.98 8.57
CA ASP A 215 13.57 -6.78 8.15
C ASP A 215 12.39 -7.11 7.20
N GLY A 216 11.57 -6.12 6.90
CA GLY A 216 10.43 -6.22 6.00
C GLY A 216 10.84 -6.58 4.58
N ILE A 217 11.97 -6.05 4.10
CA ILE A 217 12.49 -6.30 2.75
C ILE A 217 12.81 -7.79 2.56
N SER A 218 13.66 -8.34 3.41
CA SER A 218 14.06 -9.76 3.37
C SER A 218 12.85 -10.69 3.57
N TYR A 219 11.88 -10.29 4.38
CA TYR A 219 10.65 -11.06 4.55
C TYR A 219 9.83 -11.14 3.26
N VAL A 220 9.54 -9.99 2.65
CA VAL A 220 8.71 -9.93 1.43
C VAL A 220 9.44 -10.61 0.28
N GLU A 221 10.76 -10.40 0.13
CA GLU A 221 11.56 -11.08 -0.88
C GLU A 221 11.37 -12.61 -0.84
N ALA A 222 11.42 -13.19 0.36
CA ALA A 222 11.24 -14.63 0.54
C ALA A 222 9.78 -15.11 0.45
N ASN A 223 8.78 -14.23 0.61
CA ASN A 223 7.38 -14.65 0.84
C ASN A 223 6.33 -13.99 -0.08
N TRP A 224 6.71 -13.08 -0.98
CA TRP A 224 5.75 -12.28 -1.74
C TRP A 224 4.72 -13.10 -2.50
N HIS A 225 5.14 -14.24 -3.07
CA HIS A 225 4.30 -15.16 -3.86
C HIS A 225 3.09 -15.70 -3.09
N GLN A 226 3.09 -15.61 -1.75
CA GLN A 226 1.97 -16.01 -0.91
C GLN A 226 0.83 -14.98 -0.92
N ALA A 227 1.14 -13.71 -1.22
CA ALA A 227 0.19 -12.60 -1.13
C ALA A 227 -0.01 -11.86 -2.46
N GLN A 228 0.91 -11.95 -3.42
CA GLN A 228 0.77 -11.37 -4.75
C GLN A 228 1.08 -12.38 -5.86
N ALA A 229 0.46 -12.22 -7.02
CA ALA A 229 0.57 -13.17 -8.13
C ALA A 229 1.74 -12.88 -9.09
N GLN A 230 2.22 -11.62 -9.12
CA GLN A 230 3.25 -11.18 -10.05
C GLN A 230 4.53 -10.80 -9.30
N ASP A 231 5.68 -10.98 -9.95
CA ASP A 231 6.96 -10.56 -9.42
C ASP A 231 6.98 -9.04 -9.17
N PRO A 232 7.39 -8.58 -7.99
CA PRO A 232 7.29 -7.16 -7.65
C PRO A 232 8.26 -6.28 -8.45
N ILE A 233 9.42 -6.80 -8.85
CA ILE A 233 10.40 -6.05 -9.65
C ILE A 233 9.81 -5.81 -11.05
N ALA A 234 9.34 -6.87 -11.70
CA ALA A 234 8.71 -6.78 -13.01
C ALA A 234 7.49 -5.85 -13.01
N CYS A 235 6.70 -5.88 -11.93
CA CYS A 235 5.60 -4.94 -11.72
C CYS A 235 6.08 -3.48 -11.69
N LEU A 236 7.04 -3.17 -10.80
CA LEU A 236 7.47 -1.80 -10.52
C LEU A 236 8.33 -1.19 -11.65
N ALA A 237 9.07 -2.02 -12.40
CA ALA A 237 9.92 -1.56 -13.49
C ALA A 237 9.14 -0.78 -14.58
N ASN A 238 7.84 -1.02 -14.70
CA ASN A 238 6.96 -0.25 -15.58
C ASN A 238 6.78 1.22 -15.17
N TYR A 239 7.06 1.58 -13.92
CA TYR A 239 6.81 2.91 -13.37
C TYR A 239 8.09 3.66 -13.04
N TRP A 240 9.24 2.99 -12.96
CA TRP A 240 10.52 3.62 -12.74
C TRP A 240 10.89 4.57 -13.90
N ALA A 241 10.91 5.87 -13.59
CA ALA A 241 11.53 6.90 -14.41
C ALA A 241 13.07 6.75 -14.38
N PRO A 242 13.81 7.48 -15.24
CA PRO A 242 15.14 7.93 -14.85
C PRO A 242 14.99 8.65 -13.51
N MET A 243 15.52 8.04 -12.44
CA MET A 243 15.52 8.63 -11.11
C MET A 243 16.60 9.71 -11.06
N ASP A 244 16.41 10.75 -10.25
CA ASP A 244 17.55 11.61 -9.91
C ASP A 244 18.50 10.84 -8.97
N GLU A 245 19.77 11.26 -8.88
CA GLU A 245 20.79 10.56 -8.08
C GLU A 245 20.39 10.40 -6.60
N ARG A 246 19.54 11.29 -6.06
CA ARG A 246 19.11 11.25 -4.66
C ARG A 246 18.06 10.17 -4.42
N ASP A 247 17.11 10.01 -5.34
CA ASP A 247 16.11 8.94 -5.29
C ASP A 247 16.79 7.57 -5.49
N GLU A 248 17.82 7.50 -6.33
CA GLU A 248 18.67 6.31 -6.46
C GLU A 248 19.35 5.97 -5.14
N ASP A 249 20.07 6.91 -4.53
CA ASP A 249 20.79 6.65 -3.27
C ASP A 249 19.85 6.17 -2.15
N PHE A 250 18.63 6.72 -2.06
CA PHE A 250 17.67 6.27 -1.07
C PHE A 250 17.11 4.86 -1.37
N LEU A 251 16.67 4.61 -2.61
CA LEU A 251 16.18 3.29 -3.03
C LEU A 251 17.22 2.20 -2.87
N TRP A 252 18.47 2.53 -3.20
CA TRP A 252 19.59 1.60 -3.17
C TRP A 252 20.29 1.52 -1.81
N SER A 253 20.00 2.42 -0.87
CA SER A 253 20.62 2.44 0.47
C SER A 253 20.42 1.13 1.25
N ASN A 254 19.35 0.38 0.95
CA ASN A 254 19.04 -0.90 1.58
C ASN A 254 19.16 -2.10 0.62
N CYS A 255 19.65 -1.88 -0.60
CA CYS A 255 19.88 -2.95 -1.58
C CYS A 255 21.28 -3.53 -1.42
N THR A 256 21.42 -4.84 -1.61
CA THR A 256 22.75 -5.41 -1.85
C THR A 256 23.24 -5.01 -3.25
N ALA A 257 24.54 -5.10 -3.49
CA ALA A 257 25.11 -4.84 -4.81
C ALA A 257 24.50 -5.77 -5.90
N ALA A 258 24.18 -7.01 -5.53
CA ALA A 258 23.53 -7.98 -6.42
C ALA A 258 22.10 -7.58 -6.76
N ASP A 259 21.33 -7.10 -5.77
CA ASP A 259 19.97 -6.62 -5.98
C ASP A 259 19.96 -5.40 -6.90
N ARG A 260 20.87 -4.45 -6.66
CA ARG A 260 21.04 -3.27 -7.51
C ARG A 260 21.32 -3.67 -8.96
N GLN A 261 22.19 -4.64 -9.20
CA GLN A 261 22.48 -5.12 -10.56
C GLN A 261 21.24 -5.72 -11.23
N LYS A 262 20.45 -6.54 -10.49
CA LYS A 262 19.20 -7.12 -10.99
C LYS A 262 18.17 -6.04 -11.34
N PHE A 263 17.98 -5.05 -10.46
CA PHE A 263 17.03 -3.96 -10.67
C PHE A 263 17.43 -3.08 -11.86
N MET A 264 18.72 -2.77 -11.99
CA MET A 264 19.21 -2.01 -13.13
C MET A 264 19.06 -2.80 -14.44
N ALA A 265 19.27 -4.12 -14.45
CA ALA A 265 19.07 -4.94 -15.64
C ALA A 265 17.61 -4.90 -16.13
N GLU A 266 16.64 -5.06 -15.22
CA GLU A 266 15.20 -4.97 -15.55
C GLU A 266 14.82 -3.58 -16.07
N LEU A 267 15.34 -2.52 -15.42
CA LEU A 267 15.13 -1.15 -15.87
C LEU A 267 15.67 -0.92 -17.30
N HIS A 268 16.86 -1.43 -17.60
CA HIS A 268 17.46 -1.34 -18.94
C HIS A 268 16.68 -2.14 -19.98
N GLY A 269 16.26 -3.38 -19.66
CA GLY A 269 15.43 -4.20 -20.54
C GLY A 269 14.12 -3.50 -20.92
N HIS A 270 13.44 -2.90 -19.95
CA HIS A 270 12.23 -2.12 -20.20
C HIS A 270 12.49 -0.85 -21.03
N ARG A 271 13.63 -0.17 -20.84
CA ARG A 271 14.02 0.99 -21.65
C ARG A 271 14.20 0.62 -23.12
N ILE A 272 14.90 -0.49 -23.39
CA ILE A 272 15.12 -0.99 -24.76
C ILE A 272 13.78 -1.31 -25.43
N GLN A 273 12.89 -2.03 -24.72
CA GLN A 273 11.56 -2.35 -25.25
C GLN A 273 10.73 -1.10 -25.60
N ARG A 274 10.75 -0.07 -24.73
CA ARG A 274 10.02 1.19 -24.99
C ARG A 274 10.60 1.99 -26.14
N ALA A 275 11.93 2.06 -26.24
CA ALA A 275 12.59 2.74 -27.37
C ALA A 275 12.20 2.06 -28.69
N GLY A 276 12.18 0.72 -28.72
CA GLY A 276 11.71 -0.05 -29.87
C GLY A 276 10.24 0.22 -30.23
N GLN A 277 9.35 0.25 -29.24
CA GLN A 277 7.92 0.54 -29.46
C GLN A 277 7.68 1.97 -29.96
N LYS A 278 8.35 2.98 -29.39
CA LYS A 278 8.27 4.37 -29.88
C LYS A 278 8.81 4.46 -31.31
N ALA A 279 9.96 3.86 -31.60
CA ALA A 279 10.53 3.85 -32.96
C ALA A 279 9.60 3.21 -34.00
N MET A 280 8.92 2.11 -33.65
CA MET A 280 7.89 1.50 -34.51
C MET A 280 6.68 2.42 -34.71
N GLN A 281 6.18 3.09 -33.67
CA GLN A 281 5.07 4.03 -33.80
C GLN A 281 5.42 5.23 -34.68
N PHE A 282 6.63 5.78 -34.56
CA PHE A 282 7.11 6.85 -35.44
C PHE A 282 7.31 6.39 -36.88
N ALA A 283 7.81 5.16 -37.09
CA ALA A 283 7.96 4.59 -38.43
C ALA A 283 6.60 4.35 -39.12
N MET A 284 5.55 4.00 -38.36
CA MET A 284 4.19 3.84 -38.89
C MET A 284 3.46 5.17 -39.09
N ALA A 285 3.78 6.22 -38.31
CA ALA A 285 3.17 7.54 -38.43
C ALA A 285 3.80 8.43 -39.52
N GLY A 286 4.98 8.06 -40.03
CA GLY A 286 5.66 8.75 -41.14
C GLY A 286 5.53 8.06 -42.50
N ALA A 287 4.63 7.08 -42.63
CA ALA A 287 4.41 6.28 -43.83
C ALA A 287 3.15 6.69 -44.63
N ASP A 288 2.58 7.86 -44.34
CA ASP A 288 1.48 8.50 -45.11
C ASP A 288 2.01 9.66 -45.97
#